data_AF-A0A950XUM4-F1
#
_entry.id   AF-A0A950XUM4-F1
#
_cell.length_a   1.000
_cell.length_b   1.000
_cell.length_c   1.000
_cell.angle_alpha   90.00
_cell.angle_beta   90.00
_cell.angle_gamma   90.00
#
_symmetry.space_group_name_H-M   'P 1'
#
loop_
_entity.id
_entity.type
_entity.pdbx_description
1 polymer ?
#
loop_
_entity_poly.entity_id
_entity_poly.type
_entity_poly.pdbx_seq_one_letter_code
_entity_poly.pdbx_strand_id
1 'polypeptide(L)'
;MWSGIILGLYVLMMSVTGSVLVYRNELFRMATPEPIVSKSPAPRLTDDKLKEIAGNLYPAYLLVRINRARDLDQAVDVWLRRGREVKKRLFDPRTGADLGDSVPTGIWLVSKLLELHDDLLAGSAGRKVNGIGAVALLVLAITGLVVWWPGIKTWRRSLTLHCGVGWKRFNWHLHSMVGFWSLGFTVIFGLSGIYLCIPETIQDLADKIEPVTRANAGFRIVDGVIYWLAYLHFGRIQGIGIPCHGPGVCDQTTKAVWALFGLAPAVMFVTGAIMWWNRVLRPRLARARRPVSTPVVTA
;
A
#
# COMPACT_ATOMS: atom_id res chain seq x y z
N MET A 1 1.22 -8.93 24.36
CA MET A 1 1.83 -7.57 24.37
C MET A 1 2.61 -7.35 23.08
N TRP A 2 3.58 -8.20 22.76
CA TRP A 2 4.35 -8.13 21.52
C TRP A 2 3.50 -8.29 20.26
N SER A 3 2.53 -9.22 20.25
CA SER A 3 1.61 -9.42 19.13
C SER A 3 0.82 -8.17 18.74
N GLY A 4 0.33 -7.40 19.71
CA GLY A 4 -0.41 -6.16 19.44
C GLY A 4 0.47 -5.02 18.90
N ILE A 5 1.73 -4.95 19.33
CA ILE A 5 2.69 -3.96 18.79
C ILE A 5 3.05 -4.33 17.35
N ILE A 6 3.34 -5.60 17.08
CA ILE A 6 3.65 -6.10 15.73
C ILE A 6 2.49 -5.83 14.78
N LEU A 7 1.27 -6.22 15.17
CA LEU A 7 0.07 -5.97 14.36
C LEU A 7 -0.15 -4.46 14.14
N GLY A 8 0.06 -3.64 15.18
CA GLY A 8 -0.09 -2.19 15.06
C GLY A 8 0.93 -1.53 14.13
N LEU A 9 2.20 -1.99 14.15
CA LEU A 9 3.23 -1.52 13.22
C LEU A 9 2.93 -1.97 11.78
N TYR A 10 2.42 -3.18 11.60
CA TYR A 10 1.93 -3.65 10.30
C TYR A 10 0.80 -2.75 9.79
N VAL A 11 -0.22 -2.46 10.60
CA VAL A 11 -1.33 -1.58 10.23
C VAL A 11 -0.83 -0.17 9.91
N LEU A 12 0.10 0.37 10.69
CA LEU A 12 0.73 1.66 10.43
C LEU A 12 1.40 1.69 9.04
N MET A 13 2.22 0.69 8.73
CA MET A 13 2.89 0.57 7.44
C MET A 13 1.87 0.47 6.29
N MET A 14 0.85 -0.38 6.42
CA MET A 14 -0.18 -0.57 5.39
C MET A 14 -0.99 0.72 5.15
N SER A 15 -1.34 1.43 6.22
CA SER A 15 -2.01 2.73 6.14
C SER A 15 -1.17 3.78 5.41
N VAL A 16 0.10 3.93 5.78
CA VAL A 16 0.97 4.95 5.18
C VAL A 16 1.24 4.64 3.71
N THR A 17 1.63 3.40 3.41
CA THR A 17 1.91 2.97 2.03
C THR A 17 0.66 3.03 1.16
N GLY A 18 -0.50 2.58 1.67
CA GLY A 18 -1.77 2.62 0.95
C GLY A 18 -2.21 4.03 0.61
N SER A 19 -2.16 4.96 1.56
CA SER A 19 -2.53 6.37 1.34
C SER A 19 -1.67 7.05 0.27
N VAL A 20 -0.39 6.69 0.17
CA VAL A 20 0.49 7.17 -0.90
C VAL A 20 0.13 6.52 -2.24
N LEU A 21 -0.12 5.21 -2.25
CA LEU A 21 -0.36 4.41 -3.46
C LEU A 21 -1.74 4.63 -4.11
N VAL A 22 -2.67 5.30 -3.43
CA VAL A 22 -3.87 5.86 -4.08
C VAL A 22 -3.49 6.74 -5.30
N TYR A 23 -2.32 7.39 -5.25
CA TYR A 23 -1.76 8.22 -6.31
C TYR A 23 -0.75 7.50 -7.20
N ARG A 24 -0.74 6.15 -7.25
CA ARG A 24 0.29 5.37 -7.98
C ARG A 24 0.49 5.82 -9.42
N ASN A 25 -0.59 6.19 -10.12
CA ASN A 25 -0.50 6.58 -11.53
C ASN A 25 0.22 7.91 -11.69
N GLU A 26 -0.08 8.87 -10.81
CA GLU A 26 0.56 10.18 -10.72
C GLU A 26 2.03 10.03 -10.31
N LEU A 27 2.33 9.15 -9.36
CA LEU A 27 3.69 8.84 -8.95
C LEU A 27 4.50 8.26 -10.11
N PHE A 28 3.96 7.30 -10.86
CA PHE A 28 4.63 6.77 -12.05
C PHE A 28 4.80 7.81 -13.15
N ARG A 29 3.79 8.66 -13.39
CA ARG A 29 3.90 9.76 -14.38
C ARG A 29 4.99 10.75 -14.00
N MET A 30 5.04 11.16 -12.73
CA MET A 30 6.05 12.09 -12.21
C MET A 30 7.45 11.46 -12.20
N ALA A 31 7.54 10.16 -11.94
CA ALA A 31 8.79 9.43 -11.89
C ALA A 31 9.33 9.02 -13.28
N THR A 32 8.53 9.16 -14.34
CA THR A 32 8.95 8.84 -15.71
C THR A 32 9.71 10.04 -16.28
N PRO A 33 11.03 9.93 -16.52
CA PRO A 33 11.81 11.00 -17.09
C PRO A 33 11.49 11.16 -18.58
N GLU A 34 11.89 12.31 -19.13
CA GLU A 34 11.88 12.50 -20.58
C GLU A 34 12.81 11.49 -21.26
N PRO A 35 12.45 11.02 -22.48
CA PRO A 35 13.30 10.13 -23.25
C PRO A 35 14.71 10.70 -23.46
N ILE A 36 15.73 9.88 -23.23
CA ILE A 36 17.11 10.27 -23.55
C ILE A 36 17.31 10.15 -25.06
N VAL A 37 17.65 11.25 -25.71
CA VAL A 37 17.89 11.32 -27.15
C VAL A 37 19.37 11.60 -27.40
N SER A 38 19.97 10.83 -28.30
CA SER A 38 21.35 11.02 -28.74
C SER A 38 21.50 12.33 -29.49
N LYS A 39 22.50 13.13 -29.10
CA LYS A 39 22.91 14.36 -29.79
C LYS A 39 24.08 14.14 -30.76
N SER A 40 24.58 12.90 -30.85
CA SER A 40 25.72 12.57 -31.70
C SER A 40 25.35 12.66 -33.19
N PRO A 41 26.20 13.26 -34.05
CA PRO A 41 26.00 13.24 -35.49
C PRO A 41 26.38 11.89 -36.13
N ALA A 42 27.00 10.97 -35.38
CA ALA A 42 27.51 9.70 -35.90
C ALA A 42 26.38 8.83 -36.51
N PRO A 43 26.68 7.99 -37.51
CA PRO A 43 25.72 7.03 -38.02
C PRO A 43 25.19 6.12 -36.92
N ARG A 44 23.92 5.72 -37.05
CA ARG A 44 23.27 4.82 -36.09
C ARG A 44 23.95 3.46 -36.10
N LEU A 45 24.22 2.92 -34.91
CA LEU A 45 24.75 1.59 -34.73
C LEU A 45 23.68 0.54 -35.05
N THR A 46 24.10 -0.56 -35.68
CA THR A 46 23.26 -1.74 -35.87
C THR A 46 23.07 -2.48 -34.55
N ASP A 47 22.05 -3.34 -34.48
CA ASP A 47 21.82 -4.17 -33.28
C ASP A 47 23.00 -5.07 -32.98
N ASP A 48 23.66 -5.62 -34.01
CA ASP A 48 24.83 -6.48 -33.81
C ASP A 48 26.02 -5.69 -33.25
N LYS A 49 26.21 -4.43 -33.66
CA LYS A 49 27.26 -3.60 -33.08
C LYS A 49 26.95 -3.23 -31.63
N LEU A 50 25.69 -2.94 -31.31
CA LEU A 50 25.26 -2.72 -29.91
C LEU A 50 25.43 -3.99 -29.07
N LYS A 51 25.15 -5.19 -29.63
CA LYS A 51 25.39 -6.47 -28.94
C LYS A 51 26.86 -6.68 -28.63
N GLU A 52 27.73 -6.40 -29.59
CA GLU A 52 29.18 -6.50 -29.40
C GLU A 52 29.66 -5.56 -28.27
N ILE A 53 29.26 -4.29 -28.33
CA ILE A 53 29.62 -3.29 -27.30
C ILE A 53 29.08 -3.71 -25.93
N ALA A 54 27.79 -4.08 -25.84
CA ALA A 54 27.19 -4.52 -24.59
C ALA A 54 27.81 -5.81 -24.05
N GLY A 55 28.17 -6.76 -24.93
CA GLY A 55 28.87 -7.99 -24.55
C GLY A 55 30.27 -7.74 -24.00
N ASN A 56 31.00 -6.77 -24.56
CA ASN A 56 32.31 -6.37 -24.06
C ASN A 56 32.22 -5.66 -22.70
N LEU A 57 31.20 -4.82 -22.50
CA LEU A 57 30.96 -4.13 -21.22
C LEU A 57 30.42 -5.07 -20.13
N TYR A 58 29.68 -6.11 -20.50
CA TYR A 58 29.00 -7.03 -19.59
C TYR A 58 29.31 -8.50 -19.92
N PRO A 59 30.58 -8.95 -19.82
CA PRO A 59 31.00 -10.28 -20.27
C PRO A 59 30.36 -11.43 -19.47
N ALA A 60 29.89 -11.16 -18.25
CA ALA A 60 29.22 -12.14 -17.39
C ALA A 60 27.71 -12.26 -17.64
N TYR A 61 27.15 -11.48 -18.58
CA TYR A 61 25.72 -11.45 -18.87
C TYR A 61 25.43 -11.89 -20.30
N LEU A 62 24.33 -12.62 -20.48
CA LEU A 62 23.79 -12.93 -21.79
C LEU A 62 22.84 -11.83 -22.22
N LEU A 63 23.07 -11.26 -23.41
CA LEU A 63 22.15 -10.30 -23.99
C LEU A 63 20.91 -11.03 -24.51
N VAL A 64 19.75 -10.70 -23.95
CA VAL A 64 18.49 -11.43 -24.19
C VAL A 64 17.54 -10.65 -25.08
N ARG A 65 17.59 -9.32 -25.03
CA ARG A 65 16.67 -8.47 -25.78
C ARG A 65 17.29 -7.10 -26.04
N ILE A 66 17.02 -6.57 -27.23
CA ILE A 66 17.24 -5.18 -27.60
C ILE A 66 15.88 -4.62 -27.96
N ASN A 67 15.51 -3.49 -27.37
CA ASN A 67 14.26 -2.82 -27.65
C ASN A 67 14.57 -1.38 -28.08
N ARG A 68 14.29 -1.10 -29.36
CA ARG A 68 14.43 0.25 -29.92
C ARG A 68 13.11 0.99 -29.80
N ALA A 69 13.20 2.27 -29.46
CA ALA A 69 12.06 3.16 -29.55
C ALA A 69 11.68 3.42 -31.03
N ARG A 70 10.50 4.03 -31.22
CA ARG A 70 10.05 4.48 -32.54
C ARG A 70 10.89 5.65 -33.05
N ASP A 71 11.29 6.54 -32.14
CA ASP A 71 12.30 7.55 -32.42
C ASP A 71 13.67 6.88 -32.53
N LEU A 72 14.33 7.08 -33.67
CA LEU A 72 15.59 6.42 -34.00
C LEU A 72 16.79 6.99 -33.23
N ASP A 73 16.64 8.19 -32.69
CA ASP A 73 17.69 8.87 -31.90
C ASP A 73 17.52 8.64 -30.40
N GLN A 74 16.41 8.05 -29.97
CA GLN A 74 16.18 7.71 -28.58
C GLN A 74 17.05 6.51 -28.14
N ALA A 75 17.47 6.55 -26.87
CA ALA A 75 18.22 5.50 -26.20
C ALA A 75 17.56 4.11 -26.34
N VAL A 76 18.40 3.11 -26.56
CA VAL A 76 18.01 1.71 -26.80
C VAL A 76 18.04 0.95 -25.49
N ASP A 77 16.96 0.24 -25.16
CA ASP A 77 16.90 -0.59 -23.96
C ASP A 77 17.48 -1.98 -24.24
N VAL A 78 18.57 -2.32 -23.55
CA VAL A 78 19.30 -3.58 -23.68
C VAL A 78 19.13 -4.40 -22.41
N TRP A 79 18.58 -5.60 -22.57
CA TRP A 79 18.32 -6.52 -21.47
C TRP A 79 19.41 -7.58 -21.41
N LEU A 80 20.06 -7.64 -20.26
CA LEU A 80 21.21 -8.48 -19.94
C LEU A 80 20.77 -9.46 -18.84
N ARG A 81 21.04 -10.75 -18.98
CA ARG A 81 20.65 -11.77 -18.00
C ARG A 81 21.83 -12.57 -17.49
N ARG A 82 21.84 -12.78 -16.18
CA ARG A 82 22.79 -13.67 -15.49
C ARG A 82 22.02 -14.56 -14.52
N GLY A 83 21.82 -15.83 -14.90
CA GLY A 83 20.96 -16.73 -14.14
C GLY A 83 19.52 -16.19 -14.05
N ARG A 84 19.04 -15.91 -12.83
CA ARG A 84 17.72 -15.32 -12.56
C ARG A 84 17.71 -13.79 -12.55
N GLU A 85 18.87 -13.15 -12.56
CA GLU A 85 19.01 -11.70 -12.54
C GLU A 85 18.85 -11.14 -13.96
N VAL A 86 18.00 -10.12 -14.11
CA VAL A 86 17.85 -9.36 -15.36
C VAL A 86 18.25 -7.91 -15.09
N LYS A 87 19.27 -7.44 -15.79
CA LYS A 87 19.75 -6.07 -15.78
C LYS A 87 19.30 -5.38 -17.06
N LYS A 88 18.72 -4.18 -16.96
CA LYS A 88 18.25 -3.40 -18.10
C LYS A 88 19.07 -2.11 -18.16
N ARG A 89 19.72 -1.86 -19.29
CA ARG A 89 20.60 -0.70 -19.49
C ARG A 89 20.20 0.06 -20.74
N LEU A 90 20.28 1.38 -20.69
CA LEU A 90 20.09 2.25 -21.85
C LEU A 90 21.42 2.41 -22.56
N PHE A 91 21.40 2.25 -23.88
CA PHE A 91 22.55 2.49 -24.74
C PHE A 91 22.24 3.61 -25.72
N ASP A 92 23.22 4.48 -25.93
CA ASP A 92 23.12 5.50 -26.97
C ASP A 92 23.11 4.81 -28.37
N PRO A 93 22.11 5.09 -29.23
CA PRO A 93 21.95 4.41 -30.51
C PRO A 93 23.05 4.73 -31.53
N ARG A 94 23.88 5.76 -31.30
CA ARG A 94 24.90 6.25 -32.25
C ARG A 94 26.32 6.09 -31.70
N THR A 95 26.53 6.34 -30.42
CA THR A 95 27.86 6.19 -29.78
C THR A 95 28.07 4.82 -29.15
N GLY A 96 26.99 4.12 -28.78
CA GLY A 96 27.05 2.86 -28.04
C GLY A 96 27.47 3.03 -26.58
N ALA A 97 27.49 4.27 -26.07
CA ALA A 97 27.73 4.53 -24.66
C ALA A 97 26.61 3.94 -23.79
N ASP A 98 26.98 3.36 -22.64
CA ASP A 98 26.02 2.97 -21.62
C ASP A 98 25.56 4.21 -20.85
N LEU A 99 24.28 4.54 -20.99
CA LEU A 99 23.64 5.74 -20.46
C LEU A 99 23.06 5.54 -19.06
N GLY A 100 23.14 4.34 -18.48
CA GLY A 100 22.57 4.07 -17.15
C GLY A 100 21.51 2.97 -17.16
N ASP A 101 20.84 2.84 -16.02
CA ASP A 101 19.74 1.88 -15.86
C ASP A 101 18.54 2.28 -16.72
N SER A 102 17.92 1.31 -17.39
CA SER A 102 16.68 1.54 -18.15
C SER A 102 15.47 1.83 -17.28
N VAL A 103 15.56 1.54 -15.99
CA VAL A 103 14.52 1.85 -15.02
C VAL A 103 15.01 3.03 -14.17
N PRO A 104 14.43 4.23 -14.34
CA PRO A 104 14.72 5.38 -13.51
C PRO A 104 14.51 5.09 -12.03
N THR A 105 15.35 5.66 -11.17
CA THR A 105 15.28 5.49 -9.70
C THR A 105 13.89 5.80 -9.15
N GLY A 106 13.20 6.81 -9.69
CA GLY A 106 11.82 7.13 -9.30
C GLY A 106 10.85 5.97 -9.57
N ILE A 107 10.90 5.38 -10.77
CA ILE A 107 10.04 4.24 -11.12
C ILE A 107 10.35 3.04 -10.22
N TRP A 108 11.64 2.80 -9.95
CA TRP A 108 12.07 1.74 -9.03
C TRP A 108 11.53 1.95 -7.61
N LEU A 109 11.62 3.17 -7.06
CA LEU A 109 11.10 3.50 -5.72
C LEU A 109 9.58 3.31 -5.63
N VAL A 110 8.82 3.77 -6.63
CA VAL A 110 7.36 3.59 -6.67
C VAL A 110 7.00 2.11 -6.78
N SER A 111 7.76 1.34 -7.57
CA SER A 111 7.58 -0.12 -7.68
C SER A 111 7.85 -0.82 -6.36
N LYS A 112 8.93 -0.45 -5.65
CA LYS A 112 9.24 -1.00 -4.32
C LYS A 112 8.21 -0.63 -3.27
N LEU A 113 7.66 0.58 -3.32
CA LEU A 113 6.57 0.98 -2.45
C LEU A 113 5.31 0.12 -2.71
N LEU A 114 5.00 -0.15 -3.98
CA LEU A 114 3.89 -1.01 -4.37
C LEU A 114 4.11 -2.46 -3.92
N GLU A 115 5.28 -3.04 -4.16
CA GLU A 115 5.64 -4.39 -3.69
C GLU A 115 5.57 -4.49 -2.16
N LEU A 116 6.04 -3.47 -1.43
CA LEU A 116 5.93 -3.44 0.03
C LEU A 116 4.47 -3.46 0.50
N HIS A 117 3.57 -2.75 -0.17
CA HIS A 117 2.15 -2.72 0.18
C HIS A 117 1.39 -3.98 -0.26
N ASP A 118 1.70 -4.52 -1.43
CA ASP A 118 0.98 -5.66 -2.02
C ASP A 118 1.46 -7.00 -1.45
N ASP A 119 2.78 -7.17 -1.34
CA ASP A 119 3.39 -8.46 -1.06
C ASP A 119 4.51 -8.43 -0.01
N LEU A 120 4.66 -7.32 0.71
CA LEU A 120 5.67 -7.16 1.77
C LEU A 120 7.12 -7.35 1.28
N LEU A 121 7.39 -7.10 0.00
CA LEU A 121 8.68 -7.35 -0.67
C LEU A 121 9.10 -8.83 -0.70
N ALA A 122 8.17 -9.75 -0.47
CA ALA A 122 8.43 -11.18 -0.36
C ALA A 122 7.61 -12.01 -1.37
N GLY A 123 7.10 -11.37 -2.43
CA GLY A 123 6.41 -12.06 -3.52
C GLY A 123 5.19 -12.84 -3.03
N SER A 124 4.97 -14.02 -3.62
CA SER A 124 3.79 -14.84 -3.30
C SER A 124 3.64 -15.18 -1.80
N ALA A 125 4.74 -15.36 -1.07
CA ALA A 125 4.70 -15.67 0.36
C ALA A 125 4.24 -14.46 1.17
N GLY A 126 4.83 -13.29 0.91
CA GLY A 126 4.46 -12.07 1.62
C GLY A 126 3.06 -11.59 1.27
N ARG A 127 2.58 -11.79 0.04
CA ARG A 127 1.18 -11.53 -0.33
C ARG A 127 0.19 -12.38 0.49
N LYS A 128 0.50 -13.66 0.74
CA LYS A 128 -0.33 -14.51 1.62
C LYS A 128 -0.34 -13.99 3.06
N VAL A 129 0.83 -13.59 3.58
CA VAL A 129 0.94 -12.99 4.92
C VAL A 129 0.15 -11.68 5.00
N ASN A 130 0.20 -10.87 3.95
CA ASN A 130 -0.56 -9.63 3.84
C ASN A 130 -2.08 -9.89 3.88
N GLY A 131 -2.54 -10.96 3.22
CA GLY A 131 -3.93 -11.42 3.30
C GLY A 131 -4.36 -11.78 4.73
N ILE A 132 -3.52 -12.50 5.49
CA ILE A 132 -3.76 -12.78 6.92
C ILE A 132 -3.80 -11.47 7.72
N GLY A 133 -2.91 -10.54 7.42
CA GLY A 133 -2.89 -9.21 8.04
C GLY A 133 -4.17 -8.42 7.78
N ALA A 134 -4.75 -8.52 6.58
CA ALA A 134 -6.04 -7.91 6.25
C ALA A 134 -7.20 -8.54 7.03
N VAL A 135 -7.20 -9.87 7.24
CA VAL A 135 -8.15 -10.54 8.15
C VAL A 135 -7.97 -10.03 9.58
N ALA A 136 -6.73 -9.93 10.07
CA ALA A 136 -6.43 -9.42 11.40
C ALA A 136 -6.90 -7.96 11.58
N LEU A 137 -6.80 -7.13 10.54
CA LEU A 137 -7.35 -5.76 10.55
C LEU A 137 -8.88 -5.77 10.70
N LEU A 138 -9.60 -6.65 10.01
CA LEU A 138 -11.06 -6.77 10.17
C LEU A 138 -11.45 -7.24 11.58
N VAL A 139 -10.75 -8.24 12.11
CA VAL A 139 -10.97 -8.69 13.49
C VAL A 139 -10.69 -7.55 14.48
N LEU A 140 -9.63 -6.76 14.26
CA LEU A 140 -9.32 -5.59 15.07
C LEU A 140 -10.42 -4.52 14.97
N ALA A 141 -10.96 -4.25 13.79
CA ALA A 141 -12.05 -3.31 13.59
C ALA A 141 -13.33 -3.76 14.31
N ILE A 142 -13.71 -5.03 14.19
CA ILE A 142 -14.90 -5.60 14.85
C ILE A 142 -14.72 -5.61 16.37
N THR A 143 -13.60 -6.12 16.88
CA THR A 143 -13.33 -6.15 18.33
C THR A 143 -13.20 -4.74 18.89
N GLY A 144 -12.59 -3.81 18.14
CA GLY A 144 -12.53 -2.39 18.46
C GLY A 144 -13.91 -1.79 18.61
N LEU A 145 -14.83 -2.04 17.66
CA LEU A 145 -16.22 -1.60 17.72
C LEU A 145 -16.94 -2.15 18.96
N VAL A 146 -16.79 -3.45 19.25
CA VAL A 146 -17.42 -4.11 20.40
C VAL A 146 -16.91 -3.52 21.72
N VAL A 147 -15.59 -3.35 21.87
CA VAL A 147 -14.98 -2.81 23.09
C VAL A 147 -15.28 -1.33 23.27
N TRP A 148 -15.31 -0.58 22.17
CA TRP A 148 -15.57 0.86 22.19
C TRP A 148 -17.03 1.19 22.44
N TRP A 149 -17.97 0.32 22.04
CA TRP A 149 -19.41 0.60 21.99
C TRP A 149 -19.91 1.31 23.26
N PRO A 150 -20.19 2.63 23.20
CA PRO A 150 -20.54 3.40 24.38
C PRO A 150 -22.00 3.22 24.81
N GLY A 151 -22.80 2.52 23.98
CA GLY A 151 -24.25 2.37 24.13
C GLY A 151 -25.06 3.35 23.27
N ILE A 152 -26.30 2.98 22.97
CA ILE A 152 -27.21 3.74 22.07
C ILE A 152 -27.57 5.13 22.59
N LYS A 153 -27.41 5.39 23.90
CA LYS A 153 -27.74 6.70 24.51
C LYS A 153 -26.61 7.72 24.44
N THR A 154 -25.36 7.27 24.26
CA THR A 154 -24.16 8.11 24.45
C THR A 154 -23.24 8.12 23.23
N TRP A 155 -23.50 7.30 22.20
CA TRP A 155 -22.67 7.22 21.00
C TRP A 155 -22.44 8.56 20.29
N ARG A 156 -23.43 9.47 20.34
CA ARG A 156 -23.30 10.82 19.76
C ARG A 156 -22.13 11.61 20.33
N ARG A 157 -21.76 11.37 21.60
CA ARG A 157 -20.61 12.04 22.25
C ARG A 157 -19.27 11.64 21.64
N SER A 158 -19.23 10.51 20.93
CA SER A 158 -18.04 10.00 20.27
C SER A 158 -17.91 10.49 18.83
N LEU A 159 -18.89 11.22 18.31
CA LEU A 159 -18.85 11.81 16.96
C LEU A 159 -18.02 13.09 16.88
N THR A 160 -17.82 13.75 18.02
CA THR A 160 -17.23 15.09 18.09
C THR A 160 -15.98 15.11 18.97
N LEU A 161 -15.02 15.92 18.53
CA LEU A 161 -13.82 16.21 19.31
C LEU A 161 -14.15 17.26 20.36
N HIS A 162 -13.91 16.94 21.63
CA HIS A 162 -14.08 17.89 22.73
C HIS A 162 -12.72 18.48 23.08
N CYS A 163 -12.52 19.77 22.77
CA CYS A 163 -11.32 20.53 23.11
C CYS A 163 -11.42 21.11 24.52
N GLY A 164 -10.28 21.49 25.12
CA GLY A 164 -10.24 22.05 26.48
C GLY A 164 -10.35 21.02 27.61
N VAL A 165 -10.28 19.72 27.29
CA VAL A 165 -10.19 18.62 28.27
C VAL A 165 -8.73 18.19 28.45
N GLY A 166 -8.37 17.68 29.63
CA GLY A 166 -7.00 17.19 29.87
C GLY A 166 -6.55 16.13 28.85
N TRP A 167 -5.26 16.15 28.49
CA TRP A 167 -4.68 15.38 27.37
C TRP A 167 -5.10 13.90 27.28
N LYS A 168 -5.17 13.19 28.42
CA LYS A 168 -5.59 11.78 28.46
C LYS A 168 -7.02 11.57 27.95
N ARG A 169 -7.92 12.51 28.29
CA ARG A 169 -9.32 12.48 27.86
C ARG A 169 -9.43 12.93 26.40
N PHE A 170 -8.66 13.93 25.99
CA PHE A 170 -8.57 14.38 24.60
C PHE A 170 -8.19 13.22 23.66
N ASN A 171 -7.11 12.49 23.97
CA ASN A 171 -6.67 11.33 23.18
C ASN A 171 -7.74 10.24 23.08
N TRP A 172 -8.55 10.02 24.13
CA TRP A 172 -9.66 9.07 24.08
C TRP A 172 -10.79 9.54 23.16
N HIS A 173 -11.15 10.82 23.20
CA HIS A 173 -12.13 11.40 22.27
C HIS A 173 -11.62 11.32 20.83
N LEU A 174 -10.35 11.63 20.58
CA LEU A 174 -9.74 11.52 19.25
C LEU A 174 -9.78 10.08 18.73
N HIS A 175 -9.33 9.11 19.52
CA HIS A 175 -9.37 7.69 19.15
C HIS A 175 -10.80 7.22 18.87
N SER A 176 -11.76 7.63 19.72
CA SER A 176 -13.17 7.29 19.54
C SER A 176 -13.76 7.87 18.26
N MET A 177 -13.51 9.15 17.99
CA MET A 177 -14.02 9.85 16.83
C MET A 177 -13.42 9.30 15.53
N VAL A 178 -12.10 9.18 15.47
CA VAL A 178 -11.40 8.64 14.30
C VAL A 178 -11.85 7.20 14.05
N GLY A 179 -11.91 6.37 15.09
CA GLY A 179 -12.35 4.98 14.98
C GLY A 179 -13.78 4.86 14.43
N PHE A 180 -14.71 5.68 14.91
CA PHE A 180 -16.09 5.67 14.42
C PHE A 180 -16.19 6.10 12.96
N TRP A 181 -15.66 7.28 12.61
CA TRP A 181 -15.81 7.83 11.26
C TRP A 181 -15.03 7.05 10.20
N SER A 182 -13.94 6.38 10.58
CA SER A 182 -13.14 5.58 9.65
C SER A 182 -13.51 4.10 9.61
N LEU A 183 -14.46 3.63 10.43
CA LEU A 183 -14.79 2.21 10.52
C LEU A 183 -15.21 1.62 9.17
N GLY A 184 -16.10 2.31 8.45
CA GLY A 184 -16.57 1.87 7.13
C GLY A 184 -15.43 1.74 6.12
N PHE A 185 -14.55 2.74 6.06
CA PHE A 185 -13.35 2.70 5.22
C PHE A 185 -12.40 1.57 5.63
N THR A 186 -12.17 1.39 6.94
CA THR A 186 -11.31 0.33 7.46
C THR A 186 -11.82 -1.06 7.08
N VAL A 187 -13.15 -1.27 7.16
CA VAL A 187 -13.80 -2.51 6.73
C VAL A 187 -13.66 -2.71 5.23
N ILE A 188 -13.88 -1.67 4.42
CA ILE A 188 -13.66 -1.72 2.97
C ILE A 188 -12.23 -2.12 2.66
N PHE A 189 -11.23 -1.46 3.26
CA PHE A 189 -9.81 -1.76 3.05
C PHE A 189 -9.43 -3.16 3.49
N GLY A 190 -9.96 -3.64 4.62
CA GLY A 190 -9.73 -5.01 5.07
C GLY A 190 -10.32 -6.07 4.14
N LEU A 191 -11.60 -5.92 3.76
CA LEU A 191 -12.27 -6.85 2.85
C LEU A 191 -11.61 -6.89 1.46
N SER A 192 -11.35 -5.71 0.90
CA SER A 192 -10.67 -5.61 -0.39
C SER A 192 -9.23 -6.09 -0.33
N GLY A 193 -8.50 -5.82 0.75
CA GLY A 193 -7.15 -6.32 0.97
C GLY A 193 -7.08 -7.85 1.00
N ILE A 194 -8.06 -8.51 1.65
CA ILE A 194 -8.19 -9.98 1.59
C ILE A 194 -8.34 -10.43 0.14
N TYR A 195 -9.30 -9.85 -0.59
CA TYR A 195 -9.53 -10.21 -1.99
C TYR A 195 -8.28 -10.03 -2.86
N LEU A 196 -7.61 -8.88 -2.76
CA LEU A 196 -6.43 -8.58 -3.56
C LEU A 196 -5.25 -9.51 -3.25
N CYS A 197 -5.12 -9.98 -2.01
CA CYS A 197 -4.05 -10.88 -1.60
C CYS A 197 -4.30 -12.36 -1.99
N ILE A 198 -5.56 -12.80 -1.97
CA ILE A 198 -5.96 -14.19 -2.26
C ILE A 198 -7.11 -14.27 -3.29
N PRO A 199 -6.94 -13.72 -4.50
CA PRO A 199 -8.02 -13.58 -5.47
C PRO A 199 -8.58 -14.92 -5.93
N GLU A 200 -7.73 -15.92 -6.15
CA GLU A 200 -8.13 -17.28 -6.57
C GLU A 200 -9.11 -17.90 -5.56
N THR A 201 -8.79 -17.83 -4.27
CA THR A 201 -9.65 -18.39 -3.21
C THR A 201 -11.00 -17.70 -3.13
N ILE A 202 -11.05 -16.39 -3.36
CA ILE A 202 -12.31 -15.63 -3.36
C ILE A 202 -13.12 -15.90 -4.63
N GLN A 203 -12.46 -16.05 -5.79
CA GLN A 203 -13.12 -16.40 -7.04
C GLN A 203 -13.68 -17.82 -7.01
N ASP A 204 -12.95 -18.79 -6.45
CA ASP A 204 -13.45 -20.16 -6.24
C ASP A 204 -14.70 -20.17 -5.34
N LEU A 205 -14.76 -19.28 -4.34
CA LEU A 205 -15.94 -19.10 -3.51
C LEU A 205 -17.08 -18.43 -4.29
N ALA A 206 -16.78 -17.42 -5.11
CA ALA A 206 -17.74 -16.76 -5.98
C ALA A 206 -18.38 -17.75 -6.96
N ASP A 207 -17.59 -18.65 -7.55
CA ASP A 207 -18.04 -19.70 -8.47
C ASP A 207 -18.93 -20.73 -7.79
N LYS A 208 -18.75 -20.97 -6.49
CA LYS A 208 -19.67 -21.81 -5.70
C LYS A 208 -20.99 -21.11 -5.37
N ILE A 209 -20.96 -19.80 -5.15
CA ILE A 209 -22.15 -19.01 -4.80
C ILE A 209 -23.00 -18.74 -6.05
N GLU A 210 -22.36 -18.35 -7.15
CA GLU A 210 -23.02 -18.04 -8.42
C GLU A 210 -22.24 -18.70 -9.57
N PRO A 211 -22.50 -19.99 -9.88
CA PRO A 211 -21.80 -20.71 -10.94
C PRO A 211 -21.95 -20.04 -12.31
N VAL A 212 -20.93 -20.20 -13.16
CA VAL A 212 -20.95 -19.66 -14.53
C VAL A 212 -21.89 -20.50 -15.39
N THR A 213 -22.89 -19.84 -15.98
CA THR A 213 -23.88 -20.41 -16.91
C THR A 213 -23.91 -19.59 -18.20
N ARG A 214 -24.52 -20.12 -19.26
CA ARG A 214 -24.70 -19.36 -20.51
C ARG A 214 -25.56 -18.10 -20.33
N ALA A 215 -26.48 -18.10 -19.36
CA ALA A 215 -27.38 -16.98 -19.11
C ALA A 215 -26.70 -15.79 -18.41
N ASN A 216 -25.69 -16.04 -17.57
CA ASN A 216 -24.94 -15.02 -16.81
C ASN A 216 -23.48 -14.88 -17.28
N ALA A 217 -23.11 -15.46 -18.43
CA ALA A 217 -21.74 -15.45 -18.96
C ALA A 217 -21.19 -14.02 -19.20
N GLY A 218 -22.05 -13.02 -19.37
CA GLY A 218 -21.66 -11.62 -19.52
C GLY A 218 -21.71 -10.77 -18.25
N PHE A 219 -22.44 -11.21 -17.22
CA PHE A 219 -22.61 -10.45 -15.98
C PHE A 219 -23.02 -11.38 -14.83
N ARG A 220 -22.13 -11.48 -13.84
CA ARG A 220 -22.39 -12.12 -12.54
C ARG A 220 -22.43 -11.07 -11.47
N ILE A 221 -23.41 -11.16 -10.58
CA ILE A 221 -23.58 -10.19 -9.49
C ILE A 221 -22.38 -10.25 -8.56
N VAL A 222 -21.90 -11.47 -8.24
CA VAL A 222 -20.75 -11.65 -7.34
C VAL A 222 -19.48 -11.02 -7.93
N ASP A 223 -19.23 -11.21 -9.23
CA ASP A 223 -18.08 -10.60 -9.92
C ASP A 223 -18.19 -9.07 -9.92
N GLY A 224 -19.39 -8.53 -10.09
CA GLY A 224 -19.67 -7.10 -9.97
C GLY A 224 -19.35 -6.54 -8.58
N VAL A 225 -19.76 -7.25 -7.52
CA VAL A 225 -19.46 -6.86 -6.12
C VAL A 225 -17.97 -6.90 -5.83
N ILE A 226 -17.28 -7.96 -6.26
CA ILE A 226 -15.83 -8.12 -6.09
C ILE A 226 -15.08 -7.00 -6.84
N TYR A 227 -15.47 -6.74 -8.08
CA TYR A 227 -14.90 -5.67 -8.89
C TYR A 227 -15.10 -4.31 -8.22
N TRP A 228 -16.30 -4.05 -7.71
CA TRP A 228 -16.61 -2.81 -7.01
C TRP A 228 -15.80 -2.64 -5.70
N LEU A 229 -15.64 -3.72 -4.94
CA LEU A 229 -14.81 -3.74 -3.74
C LEU A 229 -13.34 -3.40 -4.07
N ALA A 230 -12.80 -3.93 -5.16
CA ALA A 230 -11.46 -3.58 -5.63
C ALA A 230 -11.36 -2.10 -6.07
N TYR A 231 -12.40 -1.57 -6.71
CA TYR A 231 -12.47 -0.16 -7.10
C TYR A 231 -12.46 0.79 -5.90
N LEU A 232 -13.29 0.47 -4.91
CA LEU A 232 -13.31 1.18 -3.64
C LEU A 232 -11.96 1.11 -2.95
N HIS A 233 -11.21 0.01 -3.00
CA HIS A 233 -9.87 -0.04 -2.41
C HIS A 233 -8.96 1.10 -2.92
N PHE A 234 -9.02 1.38 -4.23
CA PHE A 234 -8.18 2.38 -4.88
C PHE A 234 -8.78 3.79 -4.91
N GLY A 235 -9.87 4.05 -4.17
CA GLY A 235 -10.56 5.33 -4.19
C GLY A 235 -11.16 5.68 -5.55
N ARG A 236 -11.57 4.67 -6.33
CA ARG A 236 -12.20 4.85 -7.64
C ARG A 236 -13.67 4.53 -7.52
N ILE A 237 -14.52 5.54 -7.74
CA ILE A 237 -15.97 5.42 -7.52
C ILE A 237 -16.81 5.37 -8.80
N GLN A 238 -16.20 5.24 -9.99
CA GLN A 238 -16.83 5.09 -11.33
C GLN A 238 -18.36 5.30 -11.39
N GLY A 239 -18.84 6.51 -11.11
CA GLY A 239 -20.26 6.86 -11.22
C GLY A 239 -21.22 6.34 -10.13
N ILE A 240 -20.78 6.13 -8.88
CA ILE A 240 -21.71 6.07 -7.72
C ILE A 240 -22.44 7.42 -7.62
N GLY A 241 -23.60 7.57 -8.27
CA GLY A 241 -24.55 8.68 -8.05
C GLY A 241 -23.99 10.12 -8.17
N ILE A 242 -22.74 10.28 -8.61
CA ILE A 242 -22.04 11.54 -8.80
C ILE A 242 -21.46 11.43 -10.21
N PRO A 243 -21.85 12.32 -11.14
CA PRO A 243 -21.40 12.28 -12.53
C PRO A 243 -19.93 12.71 -12.61
N CYS A 244 -19.02 11.81 -12.26
CA CYS A 244 -17.59 12.00 -12.35
C CYS A 244 -17.00 10.92 -13.25
N HIS A 245 -16.85 11.25 -14.53
CA HIS A 245 -16.12 10.43 -15.49
C HIS A 245 -14.79 11.12 -15.84
N GLY A 246 -13.68 10.37 -15.72
CA GLY A 246 -12.36 10.81 -16.18
C GLY A 246 -11.47 11.48 -15.11
N PRO A 247 -10.18 11.68 -15.44
CA PRO A 247 -9.23 12.39 -14.58
C PRO A 247 -9.62 13.87 -14.45
N GLY A 248 -9.71 14.37 -13.21
CA GLY A 248 -10.11 15.76 -12.91
C GLY A 248 -10.23 16.01 -11.40
N VAL A 249 -10.80 17.15 -11.01
CA VAL A 249 -10.94 17.56 -9.59
C VAL A 249 -11.70 16.51 -8.77
N CYS A 250 -12.74 15.90 -9.33
CA CYS A 250 -13.53 14.89 -8.61
C CYS A 250 -12.74 13.60 -8.29
N ASP A 251 -11.88 13.15 -9.21
CA ASP A 251 -10.98 12.01 -8.97
C ASP A 251 -9.93 12.35 -7.90
N GLN A 252 -9.32 13.54 -7.97
CA GLN A 252 -8.35 13.99 -6.97
C GLN A 252 -8.96 14.16 -5.58
N THR A 253 -10.17 14.70 -5.48
CA THR A 253 -10.90 14.83 -4.21
C THR A 253 -11.24 13.45 -3.63
N THR A 254 -11.70 12.52 -4.45
CA THR A 254 -11.98 11.14 -3.99
C THR A 254 -10.72 10.48 -3.47
N LYS A 255 -9.62 10.57 -4.23
CA LYS A 255 -8.30 10.08 -3.79
C LYS A 255 -7.83 10.72 -2.50
N ALA A 256 -8.02 12.02 -2.33
CA ALA A 256 -7.64 12.73 -1.10
C ALA A 256 -8.44 12.25 0.11
N VAL A 257 -9.76 12.05 -0.06
CA VAL A 257 -10.62 11.45 0.98
C VAL A 257 -10.13 10.04 1.33
N TRP A 258 -9.84 9.23 0.31
CA TRP A 258 -9.33 7.87 0.50
C TRP A 258 -7.96 7.83 1.18
N ALA A 259 -7.04 8.71 0.80
CA ALA A 259 -5.74 8.83 1.42
C ALA A 259 -5.88 9.29 2.89
N LEU A 260 -6.77 10.24 3.17
CA LEU A 260 -7.04 10.71 4.54
C LEU A 260 -7.60 9.59 5.42
N PHE A 261 -8.63 8.88 4.96
CA PHE A 261 -9.20 7.75 5.70
C PHE A 261 -8.27 6.53 5.74
N GLY A 262 -7.41 6.35 4.73
CA GLY A 262 -6.35 5.35 4.71
C GLY A 262 -5.32 5.55 5.83
N LEU A 263 -5.10 6.80 6.28
CA LEU A 263 -4.26 7.11 7.43
C LEU A 263 -4.97 6.92 8.78
N ALA A 264 -6.29 6.73 8.81
CA ALA A 264 -7.02 6.63 10.07
C ALA A 264 -6.57 5.43 10.94
N PRO A 265 -6.34 4.21 10.42
CA PRO A 265 -5.81 3.11 11.22
C PRO A 265 -4.41 3.40 11.81
N ALA A 266 -3.55 4.16 11.11
CA ALA A 266 -2.29 4.65 11.65
C ALA A 266 -2.50 5.60 12.84
N VAL A 267 -3.44 6.55 12.74
CA VAL A 267 -3.82 7.43 13.86
C VAL A 267 -4.39 6.61 15.03
N MET A 268 -5.20 5.59 14.75
CA MET A 268 -5.73 4.68 15.76
C MET A 268 -4.64 3.90 16.49
N PHE A 269 -3.61 3.44 15.77
CA PHE A 269 -2.44 2.80 16.37
C PHE A 269 -1.71 3.75 17.31
N VAL A 270 -1.37 4.97 16.86
CA VAL A 270 -0.65 5.96 17.67
C VAL A 270 -1.44 6.34 18.93
N THR A 271 -2.71 6.71 18.75
CA THR A 271 -3.58 7.10 19.88
C THR A 271 -3.82 5.93 20.84
N GLY A 272 -3.97 4.70 20.35
CA GLY A 272 -4.08 3.49 21.16
C GLY A 272 -2.80 3.17 21.94
N ALA A 273 -1.63 3.30 21.30
CA ALA A 273 -0.33 3.13 21.96
C ALA A 273 -0.13 4.15 23.09
N ILE A 274 -0.52 5.41 22.88
CA ILE A 274 -0.50 6.46 23.91
C ILE A 274 -1.41 6.09 25.10
N MET A 275 -2.61 5.55 24.84
CA MET A 275 -3.50 5.08 25.91
C MET A 275 -2.89 3.92 26.69
N TRP A 276 -2.34 2.94 25.98
CA TRP A 276 -1.72 1.78 26.57
C TRP A 276 -0.51 2.16 27.44
N TRP A 277 0.35 3.06 26.94
CA TRP A 277 1.46 3.63 27.71
C TRP A 277 0.97 4.25 29.03
N ASN A 278 -0.05 5.11 28.94
CA ASN A 278 -0.56 5.85 30.09
C ASN A 278 -1.32 4.98 31.11
N ARG A 279 -2.04 3.95 30.65
CA ARG A 279 -2.89 3.10 31.50
C ARG A 279 -2.15 1.87 32.04
N VAL A 280 -1.22 1.31 31.27
CA VAL A 280 -0.60 0.02 31.57
C VAL A 280 0.89 0.15 31.86
N LEU A 281 1.68 0.67 30.92
CA LEU A 281 3.14 0.58 31.02
C LEU A 281 3.72 1.57 32.05
N ARG A 282 3.36 2.85 31.98
CA ARG A 282 3.85 3.88 32.90
C ARG A 282 3.54 3.56 34.37
N PRO A 283 2.30 3.16 34.75
CA PRO A 283 2.02 2.77 36.13
C PRO A 283 2.77 1.51 36.58
N ARG A 284 2.96 0.52 35.70
CA ARG A 284 3.73 -0.69 36.03
C ARG A 284 5.21 -0.37 36.30
N LEU A 285 5.83 0.44 35.44
CA LEU A 285 7.20 0.90 35.62
C LEU A 285 7.37 1.72 36.91
N ALA A 286 6.41 2.60 37.22
CA ALA A 286 6.43 3.38 38.45
C ALA A 286 6.35 2.50 39.71
N ARG A 287 5.57 1.41 39.69
CA ARG A 287 5.51 0.45 40.81
C ARG A 287 6.80 -0.35 40.94
N ALA A 288 7.39 -0.78 39.83
CA ALA A 288 8.65 -1.54 39.82
C ALA A 288 9.84 -0.72 40.37
N ARG A 289 9.78 0.61 40.31
CA ARG A 289 10.81 1.52 40.85
C ARG A 289 10.62 1.88 42.33
N ARG A 290 9.54 1.45 42.99
CA ARG A 290 9.35 1.74 44.43
C ARG A 290 10.28 0.82 45.25
N PRO A 291 11.15 1.36 46.12
CA PRO A 291 11.95 0.53 47.01
C PRO A 291 11.04 -0.28 47.93
N VAL A 292 11.40 -1.54 48.18
CA VAL A 292 10.70 -2.40 49.14
C VAL A 292 10.85 -1.75 50.52
N SER A 293 9.75 -1.27 51.09
CA SER A 293 9.74 -0.80 52.47
C SER A 293 10.02 -2.00 53.38
N THR A 294 11.20 -2.02 54.01
CA THR A 294 11.50 -2.95 55.10
C THR A 294 10.46 -2.80 56.20
N PRO A 295 9.86 -3.89 56.70
CA PRO A 295 8.90 -3.80 57.78
C PRO A 295 9.61 -3.23 59.02
N VAL A 296 9.06 -2.14 59.56
CA VAL A 296 9.47 -1.61 60.85
C VAL A 296 9.02 -2.61 61.90
N VAL A 297 9.98 -3.36 62.46
CA VAL A 297 9.75 -4.20 63.63
C VAL A 297 9.58 -3.23 64.80
N THR A 298 8.36 -2.98 65.22
CA THR A 298 8.07 -2.32 66.49
C THR A 298 8.35 -3.31 67.61
N ALA A 299 9.33 -2.98 68.45
CA ALA A 299 9.68 -3.71 69.68
C ALA A 299 8.65 -3.43 70.80
#